data_AF-A0A7W9Q5J1-F1
#
_entry.id   AF-A0A7W9Q5J1-F1
#
_cell.length_a   1.000
_cell.length_b   1.000
_cell.length_c   1.000
_cell.angle_alpha   90.00
_cell.angle_beta   90.00
_cell.angle_gamma   90.00
#
_symmetry.space_group_name_H-M   'P 1'
#
loop_
_entity.id
_entity.type
_entity.pdbx_description
1 polymer ?
#
loop_
_entity_poly.entity_id
_entity_poly.type
_entity_poly.pdbx_seq_one_letter_code
_entity_poly.pdbx_strand_id
1 'polypeptide(L)'
;MKVYSNHLWCLFPQHGRGKKHERLIELSDWQQRIVDAYPWRFLRGLFHSDGCRVTNWTTRLVGGERKRYEYPRYLFTNKSDDIRKLCSDTLTQVGVAWTTLARGSDPFHISVARRASVALMDAHIGPKC
;
A
#
# COMPACT_ATOMS: atom_id res chain seq x y z
N MET A 1 17.04 16.20 14.67
CA MET A 1 16.32 16.40 15.96
C MET A 1 16.44 15.12 16.76
N LYS A 2 17.08 15.15 17.93
CA LYS A 2 17.20 13.99 18.83
C LYS A 2 16.34 14.25 20.05
N VAL A 3 15.35 13.40 20.29
CA VAL A 3 14.44 13.52 21.43
C VAL A 3 14.80 12.42 22.43
N TYR A 4 15.26 12.80 23.60
CA TYR A 4 15.59 11.89 24.70
C TYR A 4 14.67 12.22 25.87
N SER A 5 13.59 11.45 26.03
CA SER A 5 12.70 11.59 27.18
C SER A 5 12.04 10.26 27.51
N ASN A 6 12.18 9.85 28.77
CA ASN A 6 11.51 8.68 29.32
C ASN A 6 10.00 8.88 29.50
N HIS A 7 9.46 10.07 29.21
CA HIS A 7 8.04 10.39 29.30
C HIS A 7 7.35 10.54 27.95
N LEU A 8 8.05 10.26 26.85
CA LEU A 8 7.46 10.28 25.50
C LEU A 8 6.20 9.40 25.40
N TRP A 9 6.15 8.27 26.12
CA TRP A 9 4.99 7.38 26.19
C TRP A 9 3.77 8.01 26.90
N CYS A 10 3.97 9.01 27.77
CA CYS A 10 2.89 9.75 28.42
C CYS A 10 2.28 10.80 27.48
N LEU A 11 3.10 11.38 26.60
CA LEU A 11 2.69 12.43 25.65
C LEU A 11 2.09 11.85 24.36
N PHE A 12 2.47 10.63 24.01
CA PHE A 12 1.89 9.87 22.91
C PHE A 12 1.22 8.62 23.50
N PRO A 13 -0.04 8.73 23.98
CA PRO A 13 -0.78 7.62 24.58
C PRO A 13 -1.26 6.62 23.51
N GLN A 14 -0.40 6.28 22.56
CA GLN A 14 -0.60 5.22 21.57
C GLN A 14 -0.54 3.82 22.23
N HIS A 15 -0.82 3.71 23.53
CA HIS A 15 -0.57 2.52 24.35
C HIS A 15 -1.87 1.81 24.72
N GLY A 16 -2.43 1.10 23.75
CA GLY A 16 -3.20 -0.11 24.04
C GLY A 16 -2.25 -1.26 24.41
N ARG A 17 -2.75 -2.29 25.12
CA ARG A 17 -1.95 -3.51 25.39
C ARG A 17 -1.55 -4.20 24.07
N GLY A 18 -0.42 -4.90 24.07
CA GLY A 18 0.09 -5.65 22.90
C GLY A 18 0.83 -4.79 21.86
N LYS A 19 1.35 -5.45 20.82
CA LYS A 19 2.08 -4.77 19.73
C LYS A 19 1.09 -3.95 18.91
N LYS A 20 1.52 -2.79 18.41
CA LYS A 20 0.67 -1.88 17.60
C LYS A 20 -0.07 -2.58 16.45
N HIS A 21 0.58 -3.52 15.76
CA HIS A 21 0.02 -4.20 14.59
C HIS A 21 -0.91 -5.38 14.93
N GLU A 22 -0.99 -5.76 16.20
CA GLU A 22 -1.90 -6.81 16.71
C GLU A 22 -3.20 -6.19 17.25
N ARG A 23 -3.31 -4.86 17.27
CA ARG A 23 -4.52 -4.16 17.72
C ARG A 23 -5.50 -4.07 16.56
N LEU A 24 -6.77 -4.26 16.89
CA LEU A 24 -7.88 -4.11 15.96
C LEU A 24 -7.90 -2.71 15.36
N ILE A 25 -7.97 -2.62 14.03
CA ILE A 25 -8.17 -1.38 13.29
C ILE A 25 -9.44 -1.54 12.46
N GLU A 26 -10.53 -1.01 12.99
CA GLU A 26 -11.81 -0.95 12.31
C GLU A 26 -12.21 0.50 12.05
N LEU A 27 -12.83 0.73 10.90
CA LEU A 27 -13.40 2.03 10.58
C LEU A 27 -14.79 2.12 11.22
N SER A 28 -15.01 3.17 12.01
CA SER A 28 -16.36 3.54 12.42
C SER A 28 -17.18 3.99 11.20
N ASP A 29 -18.51 3.94 11.30
CA ASP A 29 -19.43 4.20 10.18
C ASP A 29 -19.14 5.49 9.42
N TRP A 30 -18.79 6.56 10.13
CA TRP A 30 -18.50 7.84 9.48
C TRP A 30 -17.18 7.82 8.71
N GLN A 31 -16.18 7.06 9.18
CA GLN A 31 -14.91 6.86 8.47
C GLN A 31 -15.14 6.00 7.22
N GLN A 32 -15.94 4.94 7.35
CA GLN A 32 -16.27 4.07 6.23
C GLN A 32 -16.97 4.87 5.12
N ARG A 33 -17.97 5.70 5.46
CA ARG A 33 -18.63 6.59 4.49
C ARG A 33 -17.66 7.51 3.74
N ILE A 34 -16.61 8.00 4.40
CA ILE A 34 -15.60 8.84 3.76
C ILE A 34 -14.72 8.02 2.81
N VAL A 35 -14.29 6.82 3.23
CA VAL A 35 -13.51 5.92 2.37
C VAL A 35 -14.32 5.52 1.14
N ASP A 36 -15.59 5.18 1.32
CA ASP A 36 -16.50 4.81 0.23
C ASP A 36 -16.73 5.96 -0.76
N ALA A 37 -16.87 7.19 -0.25
CA ALA A 37 -17.05 8.38 -1.08
C ALA A 37 -15.76 8.82 -1.80
N TYR A 38 -14.59 8.54 -1.20
CA TYR A 38 -13.30 9.02 -1.71
C TYR A 38 -12.20 7.93 -1.72
N PRO A 39 -12.45 6.77 -2.38
CA PRO A 39 -11.56 5.61 -2.28
C PRO A 39 -10.16 5.89 -2.85
N TRP A 40 -10.08 6.67 -3.94
CA TRP A 40 -8.80 7.07 -4.52
C TRP A 40 -7.96 7.97 -3.62
N ARG A 41 -8.59 8.84 -2.82
CA ARG A 41 -7.87 9.69 -1.86
C ARG A 41 -7.33 8.85 -0.71
N PHE A 42 -8.10 7.87 -0.26
CA PHE A 42 -7.65 6.91 0.74
C PHE A 42 -6.48 6.07 0.24
N LEU A 43 -6.59 5.47 -0.95
CA LEU A 43 -5.52 4.71 -1.58
C LEU A 43 -4.25 5.55 -1.79
N ARG A 44 -4.38 6.80 -2.25
CA ARG A 44 -3.24 7.71 -2.37
C ARG A 44 -2.53 7.87 -1.02
N GLY A 45 -3.28 8.09 0.07
CA GLY A 45 -2.72 8.16 1.41
C GLY A 45 -1.93 6.92 1.80
N LEU A 46 -2.52 5.73 1.63
CA LEU A 46 -1.87 4.46 1.96
C LEU A 46 -0.60 4.20 1.15
N PHE A 47 -0.63 4.44 -0.17
CA PHE A 47 0.54 4.21 -1.02
C PHE A 47 1.63 5.27 -0.83
N HIS A 48 1.28 6.47 -0.37
CA HIS A 48 2.25 7.49 -0.01
C HIS A 48 2.93 7.18 1.32
N SER A 49 2.19 6.69 2.32
CA SER A 49 2.74 6.35 3.65
C SER A 49 3.60 5.08 3.63
N ASP A 50 3.02 3.97 3.17
CA ASP A 50 3.59 2.63 3.35
C ASP A 50 3.69 1.84 2.03
N GLY A 51 3.44 2.51 0.90
CA GLY A 51 3.59 1.94 -0.44
C GLY A 51 4.87 2.37 -1.15
N CYS A 52 5.13 1.77 -2.30
CA CYS A 52 6.09 2.27 -3.27
C CYS A 52 5.63 1.96 -4.70
N ARG A 53 6.13 2.75 -5.64
CA ARG A 53 5.98 2.52 -7.08
C ARG A 53 7.36 2.26 -7.64
N VAL A 54 7.59 1.08 -8.19
CA VAL A 54 8.90 0.68 -8.72
C VAL A 54 8.74 0.21 -10.16
N THR A 55 9.77 0.43 -10.97
CA THR A 55 9.81 -0.03 -12.36
C THR A 55 10.90 -1.10 -12.50
N ASN A 56 10.49 -2.35 -12.61
CA ASN A 56 11.40 -3.42 -12.97
C ASN A 56 11.70 -3.35 -14.46
N TRP A 57 12.93 -3.62 -14.89
CA TRP A 57 13.26 -3.64 -16.30
C TRP A 57 14.11 -4.84 -16.67
N THR A 58 13.98 -5.29 -17.91
CA THR A 58 14.78 -6.38 -18.48
C THR A 58 15.09 -6.07 -19.94
N THR A 59 16.16 -6.67 -20.48
CA THR A 59 16.49 -6.57 -21.89
C THR A 59 16.22 -7.90 -22.59
N ARG A 60 15.60 -7.86 -23.76
CA ARG A 60 15.34 -9.05 -24.58
C ARG A 60 15.79 -8.77 -26.01
N LEU A 61 16.48 -9.73 -26.61
CA LEU A 61 16.78 -9.71 -28.04
C LEU A 61 15.49 -10.04 -28.83
N VAL A 62 15.09 -9.14 -29.73
CA VAL A 62 13.95 -9.32 -30.63
C VAL A 62 14.40 -8.92 -32.03
N GLY A 63 14.49 -9.90 -32.94
CA GLY A 63 14.95 -9.64 -34.31
C GLY A 63 16.39 -9.14 -34.41
N GLY A 64 17.28 -9.55 -33.50
CA GLY A 64 18.69 -9.08 -33.45
C GLY A 64 18.91 -7.77 -32.70
N GLU A 65 17.85 -7.02 -32.40
CA GLU A 65 17.93 -5.78 -31.63
C GLU A 65 17.64 -6.01 -30.14
N ARG A 66 18.38 -5.31 -29.27
CA ARG A 66 18.24 -5.39 -27.82
C ARG A 66 17.15 -4.41 -27.36
N LYS A 67 15.94 -4.90 -27.05
CA LYS A 67 14.83 -4.08 -26.56
C LYS A 67 14.74 -4.11 -25.03
N ARG A 68 14.58 -2.93 -24.40
CA ARG A 68 14.31 -2.80 -22.96
C ARG A 68 12.81 -2.84 -22.71
N TYR A 69 12.39 -3.69 -21.78
CA TYR A 69 11.00 -3.80 -21.32
C TYR A 69 10.92 -3.31 -19.89
N GLU A 70 9.90 -2.51 -19.61
CA GLU A 70 9.63 -1.94 -18.29
C GLU A 70 8.31 -2.48 -17.74
N TYR A 71 8.33 -2.83 -16.46
CA TYR A 71 7.22 -3.41 -15.71
C TYR A 71 7.02 -2.57 -14.46
N PRO A 72 6.29 -1.44 -14.57
CA PRO A 72 5.92 -0.66 -13.40
C PRO A 72 4.99 -1.48 -12.52
N ARG A 73 5.15 -1.33 -11.20
CA ARG A 73 4.30 -1.98 -10.20
C ARG A 73 4.18 -1.11 -8.96
N TYR A 74 3.03 -1.23 -8.30
CA TYR A 74 2.83 -0.72 -6.94
C TYR A 74 2.98 -1.86 -5.93
N LEU A 75 3.58 -1.53 -4.80
CA LEU A 75 3.70 -2.42 -3.64
C LEU A 75 3.21 -1.66 -2.42
N PHE A 76 2.47 -2.33 -1.54
CA PHE A 76 2.07 -1.82 -0.25
C PHE A 76 2.44 -2.83 0.83
N THR A 77 3.13 -2.37 1.87
CA THR A 77 3.66 -3.24 2.92
C THR A 77 3.18 -2.79 4.28
N ASN A 78 2.43 -3.64 4.99
CA ASN A 78 1.99 -3.32 6.34
C ASN A 78 1.90 -4.59 7.20
N LYS A 79 2.29 -4.49 8.47
CA LYS A 79 2.19 -5.61 9.42
C LYS A 79 0.76 -5.87 9.89
N SER A 80 -0.10 -4.86 9.93
CA SER A 80 -1.50 -5.02 10.36
C SER A 80 -2.32 -5.65 9.24
N ASP A 81 -2.97 -6.78 9.58
CA ASP A 81 -3.88 -7.50 8.69
C ASP A 81 -5.08 -6.64 8.32
N ASP A 82 -5.64 -5.93 9.29
CA ASP A 82 -6.75 -5.00 9.09
C ASP A 82 -6.41 -3.88 8.11
N ILE A 83 -5.24 -3.25 8.24
CA ILE A 83 -4.80 -2.22 7.28
C ILE A 83 -4.62 -2.81 5.88
N ARG A 84 -4.05 -4.01 5.77
CA ARG A 84 -3.94 -4.70 4.47
C ARG A 84 -5.33 -4.98 3.90
N LYS A 85 -6.28 -5.43 4.73
CA LYS A 85 -7.66 -5.68 4.33
C LYS A 85 -8.36 -4.43 3.82
N LEU A 86 -8.26 -3.31 4.54
CA LEU A 86 -8.81 -2.01 4.10
C LEU A 86 -8.22 -1.58 2.76
N CYS A 87 -6.91 -1.75 2.56
CA CYS A 87 -6.23 -1.45 1.30
C CYS A 87 -6.76 -2.34 0.16
N SER A 88 -6.78 -3.67 0.36
CA SER A 88 -7.24 -4.62 -0.64
C SER A 88 -8.71 -4.48 -1.01
N ASP A 89 -9.56 -4.23 -0.02
CA ASP A 89 -11.00 -4.07 -0.23
C ASP A 89 -11.26 -2.79 -1.05
N THR A 90 -10.54 -1.70 -0.73
CA THR A 90 -10.63 -0.44 -1.50
C THR A 90 -10.08 -0.60 -2.93
N LEU A 91 -8.95 -1.33 -3.12
CA LEU A 91 -8.42 -1.63 -4.46
C LEU A 91 -9.44 -2.43 -5.29
N THR A 92 -10.11 -3.39 -4.66
CA THR A 92 -11.16 -4.20 -5.30
C THR A 92 -12.36 -3.33 -5.70
N GLN A 93 -12.81 -2.44 -4.81
CA GLN A 93 -13.92 -1.51 -5.07
C GLN A 93 -13.67 -0.64 -6.31
N VAL A 94 -12.43 -0.20 -6.53
CA VAL A 94 -12.08 0.65 -7.68
C VAL A 94 -11.62 -0.14 -8.92
N GLY A 95 -11.78 -1.46 -8.94
CA GLY A 95 -11.44 -2.32 -10.08
C GLY A 95 -9.93 -2.51 -10.30
N VAL A 96 -9.10 -2.22 -9.30
CA VAL A 96 -7.66 -2.48 -9.36
C VAL A 96 -7.40 -3.93 -9.02
N ALA A 97 -6.77 -4.65 -9.95
CA ALA A 97 -6.35 -6.01 -9.71
C ALA A 97 -5.03 -6.05 -8.92
N TRP A 98 -5.07 -6.75 -7.79
CA TRP A 98 -3.94 -6.91 -6.89
C TRP A 98 -3.75 -8.38 -6.51
N THR A 99 -2.57 -8.71 -6.00
CA THR A 99 -2.26 -10.01 -5.42
C THR A 99 -1.52 -9.85 -4.10
N THR A 100 -1.59 -10.87 -3.26
CA THR A 100 -0.80 -10.93 -2.03
C THR A 100 0.52 -11.65 -2.30
N LEU A 101 1.62 -11.10 -1.81
CA LEU A 101 2.90 -11.82 -1.73
C LEU A 101 3.16 -12.16 -0.27
N ALA A 102 3.25 -13.45 0.04
CA ALA A 102 3.66 -13.94 1.35
C ALA A 102 5.19 -13.99 1.43
N ARG A 103 5.75 -13.61 2.59
CA ARG A 103 7.14 -13.90 2.94
C ARG A 103 7.11 -15.00 4.00
N GLY A 104 7.16 -16.26 3.58
CA GLY A 104 6.88 -17.39 4.47
C GLY A 104 5.38 -17.63 4.61
N SER A 105 4.89 -17.92 5.83
CA SER A 105 3.47 -18.14 6.11
C SER A 105 2.62 -16.87 6.12
N ASP A 106 3.23 -15.70 6.32
CA ASP A 106 2.50 -14.48 6.64
C ASP A 106 2.42 -13.55 5.40
N PRO A 107 1.21 -13.18 4.97
CA PRO A 107 1.02 -12.25 3.86
C PRO A 107 1.39 -10.83 4.29
N PHE A 108 2.54 -10.29 3.87
CA PHE A 108 2.97 -8.93 4.28
C PHE A 108 2.75 -7.86 3.21
N HIS A 109 2.61 -8.26 1.94
CA HIS A 109 2.67 -7.33 0.82
C HIS A 109 1.45 -7.46 -0.10
N ILE A 110 0.86 -6.32 -0.44
CA ILE A 110 -0.09 -6.20 -1.54
C ILE A 110 0.68 -5.70 -2.77
N SER A 111 0.51 -6.39 -3.90
CA SER A 111 1.19 -6.09 -5.14
C SER A 111 0.21 -5.82 -6.27
N VAL A 112 0.39 -4.70 -6.97
CA VAL A 112 -0.33 -4.37 -8.21
C VAL A 112 0.68 -4.31 -9.35
N ALA A 113 0.60 -5.28 -10.26
CA ALA A 113 1.54 -5.42 -11.37
C ALA A 113 0.88 -5.57 -12.75
N ARG A 114 -0.47 -5.66 -12.81
CA ARG A 114 -1.18 -5.72 -14.09
C ARG A 114 -1.14 -4.34 -14.73
N ARG A 115 -0.68 -4.25 -15.98
CA ARG A 115 -0.46 -2.98 -16.70
C ARG A 115 -1.67 -2.03 -16.64
N ALA A 116 -2.88 -2.54 -16.87
CA ALA A 116 -4.10 -1.74 -16.81
C ALA A 116 -4.36 -1.17 -15.41
N SER A 117 -4.16 -1.98 -14.36
CA SER A 117 -4.33 -1.55 -12.98
C SER A 117 -3.25 -0.56 -12.53
N VAL A 118 -2.01 -0.73 -12.99
CA VAL A 118 -0.93 0.22 -12.74
C VAL A 118 -1.22 1.56 -13.42
N ALA A 119 -1.68 1.56 -14.68
CA ALA A 119 -2.07 2.78 -15.37
C ALA A 119 -3.24 3.49 -14.68
N LEU A 120 -4.22 2.73 -14.19
CA LEU A 120 -5.33 3.28 -13.40
C LEU A 120 -4.84 3.92 -12.10
N MET A 121 -3.95 3.24 -11.37
CA MET A 121 -3.34 3.81 -10.16
C MET A 121 -2.50 5.05 -10.47
N ASP A 122 -1.74 5.07 -11.56
CA ASP A 122 -0.95 6.23 -11.99
C ASP A 122 -1.83 7.47 -12.21
N ALA A 123 -3.00 7.28 -12.85
CA ALA A 123 -3.95 8.35 -13.12
C ALA A 123 -4.54 8.98 -11.85
N HIS A 124 -4.67 8.20 -10.76
CA HIS A 124 -5.38 8.64 -9.55
C HIS A 124 -4.47 8.91 -8.35
N ILE A 125 -3.36 8.21 -8.20
CA ILE A 125 -2.42 8.39 -7.08
C ILE A 125 -1.44 9.53 -7.41
N GLY A 126 -0.92 9.58 -8.63
CA GLY A 126 0.09 10.53 -9.05
C GLY A 126 1.51 10.13 -8.62
N PRO A 127 2.52 10.97 -8.94
CA PRO A 127 3.91 10.72 -8.57
C PRO A 127 4.08 10.75 -7.05
N LYS A 128 4.88 9.82 -6.52
CA LYS A 128 5.24 9.79 -5.10
C LYS A 128 6.19 10.96 -4.83
N CYS A 129 5.82 11.85 -3.90
CA CYS A 129 6.68 12.93 -3.42
C CYS A 129 7.92 12.38 -2.71
#